data_AF-A0A9P3LVZ5-F1
#
_entry.id   AF-A0A9P3LVZ5-F1
#
_cell.length_a   1.000
_cell.length_b   1.000
_cell.length_c   1.000
_cell.angle_alpha   90.00
_cell.angle_beta   90.00
_cell.angle_gamma   90.00
#
_symmetry.space_group_name_H-M   'P 1'
#
loop_
_entity.id
_entity.type
_entity.pdbx_description
1 polymer ?
#
loop_
_entity_poly.entity_id
_entity_poly.type
_entity_poly.pdbx_seq_one_letter_code
_entity_poly.pdbx_strand_id
1 'polypeptide(L)'
;MGSAISTISESATTTQERERYRELARKNAALRYEFSQQSQAAYQAGNGAKAKELSLKAKEYGREMDRYNDLAKNIAFNANNASRPPNELDLHGLKVTEALDITRDRLRQFVRNNEKDLIIIVGKGNNSANGIAKIKPAVTQLVNEFQIKATPNKPNEGCIYVEPRPPTEQADLSWLDGFFGRVLRKLFRFLRS
;
A
#
# COMPACT_ATOMS: atom_id res chain seq x y z
N MET A 1 27.08 -12.65 -25.63
CA MET A 1 25.89 -13.47 -25.30
C MET A 1 25.93 -13.85 -23.81
N GLY A 2 25.54 -12.93 -22.90
CA GLY A 2 25.65 -13.16 -21.45
C GLY A 2 24.62 -12.43 -20.58
N SER A 3 23.56 -11.84 -21.17
CA SER A 3 22.66 -10.94 -20.44
C SER A 3 21.41 -11.59 -19.86
N ALA A 4 21.08 -12.84 -20.21
CA ALA A 4 19.81 -13.45 -19.80
C ALA A 4 19.93 -14.24 -18.48
N ILE A 5 21.10 -14.81 -18.16
CA ILE A 5 21.28 -15.70 -17.00
C ILE A 5 21.37 -14.89 -15.69
N SER A 6 21.95 -13.70 -15.70
CA SER A 6 22.04 -12.83 -14.51
C SER A 6 20.69 -12.24 -14.11
N THR A 7 19.88 -11.79 -15.07
CA THR A 7 18.56 -11.17 -14.79
C THR A 7 17.54 -12.18 -14.26
N ILE A 8 17.62 -13.45 -14.66
CA ILE A 8 16.73 -14.51 -14.17
C ILE A 8 17.07 -14.89 -12.73
N SER A 9 18.35 -14.95 -12.35
CA SER A 9 18.72 -15.25 -10.96
C SER A 9 18.39 -14.08 -10.02
N GLU A 10 18.56 -12.84 -10.48
CA GLU A 10 18.27 -11.63 -9.70
C GLU A 10 16.75 -11.50 -9.44
N SER A 11 15.91 -11.63 -10.47
CA SER A 11 14.45 -11.57 -10.33
C SER A 11 13.85 -12.70 -9.48
N ALA A 12 14.41 -13.92 -9.56
CA ALA A 12 14.03 -15.04 -8.70
C ALA A 12 14.40 -14.78 -7.23
N THR A 13 15.58 -14.21 -6.98
CA THR A 13 16.07 -13.85 -5.63
C THR A 13 15.22 -12.74 -5.02
N THR A 14 14.92 -11.68 -5.79
CA THR A 14 14.02 -10.58 -5.36
C THR A 14 12.63 -11.10 -4.98
N THR A 15 12.09 -12.05 -5.76
CA THR A 15 10.78 -12.64 -5.50
C THR A 15 10.79 -13.49 -4.22
N GLN A 16 11.84 -14.29 -4.03
CA GLN A 16 12.00 -15.13 -2.84
C GLN A 16 12.17 -14.29 -1.56
N GLU A 17 13.00 -13.25 -1.62
CA GLU A 17 13.24 -12.34 -0.50
C GLU A 17 11.97 -11.58 -0.11
N ARG A 18 11.22 -11.07 -1.10
CA ARG A 18 9.91 -10.47 -0.88
C ARG A 18 8.96 -11.42 -0.14
N GLU A 19 8.85 -12.67 -0.58
CA GLU A 19 7.95 -13.64 0.06
C GLU A 19 8.39 -13.98 1.49
N ARG A 20 9.70 -14.13 1.71
CA ARG A 20 10.26 -14.33 3.06
C ARG A 20 9.84 -13.23 4.02
N TYR A 21 9.93 -11.96 3.61
CA TYR A 21 9.47 -10.85 4.44
C TYR A 21 7.96 -10.84 4.64
N ARG A 22 7.16 -11.23 3.64
CA ARG A 22 5.71 -11.41 3.81
C ARG A 22 5.37 -12.50 4.81
N GLU A 23 6.09 -13.61 4.82
CA GLU A 23 5.93 -14.67 5.80
C GLU A 23 6.28 -14.21 7.22
N LEU A 24 7.39 -13.50 7.38
CA LEU A 24 7.77 -12.91 8.67
C LEU A 24 6.70 -11.93 9.17
N ALA A 25 6.15 -11.09 8.30
CA ALA A 25 5.04 -10.21 8.65
C ALA A 25 3.79 -11.00 9.08
N ARG A 26 3.43 -12.09 8.38
CA ARG A 26 2.29 -12.96 8.75
C ARG A 26 2.50 -13.61 10.13
N LYS A 27 3.71 -14.10 10.42
CA LYS A 27 4.06 -14.68 11.74
C LYS A 27 3.92 -13.65 12.86
N ASN A 28 4.46 -12.45 12.66
CA ASN A 28 4.33 -11.36 13.63
C ASN A 28 2.87 -10.89 13.80
N ALA A 29 2.07 -10.90 12.74
CA ALA A 29 0.65 -10.59 12.82
C ALA A 29 -0.11 -11.61 13.69
N ALA A 30 0.21 -12.90 13.56
CA ALA A 30 -0.38 -13.97 14.38
C ALA A 30 -0.01 -13.79 15.87
N LEU A 31 1.27 -13.56 16.17
CA LEU A 31 1.74 -13.32 17.54
C LEU A 31 1.12 -12.06 18.14
N ARG A 32 1.05 -10.95 17.38
CA ARG A 32 0.36 -9.73 17.80
C ARG A 32 -1.09 -10.03 18.17
N TYR A 33 -1.81 -10.79 17.34
CA TYR A 33 -3.21 -11.15 17.61
C TYR A 33 -3.31 -11.95 18.90
N GLU A 34 -2.49 -13.00 19.06
CA GLU A 34 -2.45 -13.84 20.25
C GLU A 34 -2.21 -13.03 21.54
N PHE A 35 -1.14 -12.24 21.59
CA PHE A 35 -0.83 -11.42 22.76
C PHE A 35 -1.88 -10.34 23.04
N SER A 36 -2.53 -9.81 21.99
CA SER A 36 -3.64 -8.88 22.16
C SER A 36 -4.85 -9.55 22.81
N GLN A 37 -5.19 -10.78 22.42
CA GLN A 37 -6.28 -11.54 23.03
C GLN A 37 -5.98 -11.89 24.49
N GLN A 38 -4.75 -12.34 24.77
CA GLN A 38 -4.32 -12.62 26.15
C GLN A 38 -4.33 -11.35 27.02
N SER A 39 -3.89 -10.20 26.47
CA SER A 39 -3.93 -8.91 27.16
C SER A 39 -5.36 -8.52 27.54
N GLN A 40 -6.30 -8.68 26.60
CA GLN A 40 -7.72 -8.40 26.84
C GLN A 40 -8.32 -9.32 27.90
N ALA A 41 -7.99 -10.61 27.89
CA ALA A 41 -8.44 -11.57 28.90
C ALA A 41 -7.88 -11.23 30.30
N ALA A 42 -6.59 -10.89 30.39
CA ALA A 42 -5.97 -10.48 31.66
C ALA A 42 -6.59 -9.20 32.23
N TYR A 43 -6.94 -8.24 31.36
CA TYR A 43 -7.65 -7.03 31.77
C TYR A 43 -9.03 -7.33 32.32
N GLN A 44 -9.80 -8.19 31.64
CA GLN A 44 -11.13 -8.64 32.09
C GLN A 44 -11.08 -9.40 33.41
N ALA A 45 -9.97 -10.10 33.70
CA ALA A 45 -9.73 -10.78 34.97
C ALA A 45 -9.21 -9.85 36.08
N GLY A 46 -9.13 -8.53 35.85
CA GLY A 46 -8.65 -7.55 36.83
C GLY A 46 -7.12 -7.50 36.98
N ASN A 47 -6.36 -8.27 36.21
CA ASN A 47 -4.90 -8.28 36.28
C ASN A 47 -4.29 -7.24 35.34
N GLY A 48 -4.35 -5.97 35.75
CA GLY A 48 -3.86 -4.83 34.96
C GLY A 48 -2.36 -4.87 34.65
N ALA A 49 -1.53 -5.37 35.58
CA ALA A 49 -0.09 -5.50 35.37
C ALA A 49 0.22 -6.49 34.25
N LYS A 50 -0.41 -7.68 34.27
CA LYS A 50 -0.25 -8.68 33.22
C LYS A 50 -0.82 -8.21 31.89
N ALA A 51 -1.98 -7.57 31.91
CA ALA A 51 -2.59 -6.98 30.71
C ALA A 51 -1.64 -5.99 30.04
N LYS A 52 -0.98 -5.12 30.81
CA LYS A 52 0.00 -4.14 30.31
C LYS A 52 1.22 -4.83 29.69
N GLU A 53 1.80 -5.84 30.35
CA GLU A 53 2.93 -6.61 29.82
C GLU A 53 2.60 -7.24 28.46
N LEU A 54 1.46 -7.93 28.37
CA LEU A 54 1.00 -8.58 27.14
C LEU A 54 0.68 -7.57 26.04
N SER A 55 0.12 -6.40 26.40
CA SER A 55 -0.14 -5.31 25.45
C SER A 55 1.16 -4.76 24.86
N LEU A 56 2.22 -4.62 25.66
CA LEU A 56 3.54 -4.20 25.18
C LEU A 56 4.12 -5.22 24.19
N LYS A 57 4.00 -6.53 24.48
CA LYS A 57 4.41 -7.59 23.54
C LYS A 57 3.62 -7.53 22.23
N ALA A 58 2.30 -7.37 22.30
CA ALA A 58 1.45 -7.23 21.11
C ALA A 58 1.84 -6.01 20.26
N LYS A 59 2.18 -4.88 20.90
CA LYS A 59 2.67 -3.68 20.21
C LYS A 59 4.01 -3.94 19.53
N GLU A 60 4.93 -4.65 20.19
CA GLU A 60 6.24 -4.96 19.62
C GLU A 60 6.13 -5.83 18.37
N TYR A 61 5.36 -6.92 18.43
CA TYR A 61 5.08 -7.73 17.25
C TYR A 61 4.33 -6.95 16.16
N GLY A 62 3.53 -5.94 16.53
CA GLY A 62 2.97 -5.00 15.58
C GLY A 62 4.00 -4.18 14.83
N ARG A 63 4.99 -3.62 15.54
CA ARG A 63 6.08 -2.86 14.91
C ARG A 63 6.93 -3.74 13.98
N GLU A 64 7.27 -4.95 14.40
CA GLU A 64 8.03 -5.88 13.56
C GLU A 64 7.22 -6.35 12.34
N MET A 65 5.91 -6.60 12.52
CA MET A 65 5.01 -6.85 11.39
C MET A 65 5.04 -5.72 10.37
N ASP A 66 4.91 -4.47 10.82
CA ASP A 66 4.92 -3.29 9.95
C ASP A 66 6.29 -3.14 9.25
N ARG A 67 7.39 -3.31 9.98
CA ARG A 67 8.75 -3.30 9.43
C ARG A 67 8.95 -4.33 8.32
N TYR A 68 8.51 -5.58 8.53
CA TYR A 68 8.64 -6.62 7.51
C TYR A 68 7.71 -6.37 6.30
N ASN A 69 6.52 -5.82 6.53
CA ASN A 69 5.66 -5.40 5.42
C ASN A 69 6.33 -4.29 4.59
N ASP A 70 6.97 -3.32 5.22
CA ASP A 70 7.69 -2.24 4.55
C ASP A 70 8.87 -2.75 3.73
N LEU A 71 9.65 -3.69 4.27
CA LEU A 71 10.74 -4.33 3.51
C LEU A 71 10.21 -5.03 2.26
N ALA A 72 9.16 -5.86 2.41
CA ALA A 72 8.55 -6.55 1.27
C ALA A 72 7.94 -5.58 0.24
N LYS A 73 7.30 -4.51 0.71
CA LYS A 73 6.74 -3.43 -0.11
C LYS A 73 7.84 -2.75 -0.93
N ASN A 74 8.94 -2.36 -0.29
CA ASN A 74 10.03 -1.64 -0.94
C ASN A 74 10.71 -2.49 -2.01
N ILE A 75 10.92 -3.79 -1.76
CA ILE A 75 11.46 -4.72 -2.75
C ILE A 75 10.57 -4.76 -4.01
N ALA A 76 9.26 -4.98 -3.82
CA ALA A 76 8.32 -5.02 -4.94
C ALA A 76 8.23 -3.68 -5.67
N PHE A 77 8.10 -2.58 -4.93
CA PHE A 77 7.99 -1.24 -5.49
C PHE A 77 9.23 -0.86 -6.31
N ASN A 78 10.42 -1.08 -5.76
CA ASN A 78 11.67 -0.75 -6.44
C ASN A 78 11.84 -1.60 -7.71
N ALA A 79 11.58 -2.91 -7.63
CA ALA A 79 11.64 -3.79 -8.81
C ALA A 79 10.68 -3.33 -9.93
N ASN A 80 9.45 -2.93 -9.56
CA ASN A 80 8.44 -2.49 -10.51
C ASN A 80 8.75 -1.14 -11.17
N ASN A 81 9.45 -0.24 -10.48
CA ASN A 81 9.63 1.16 -10.88
C ASN A 81 11.06 1.53 -11.28
N ALA A 82 12.05 0.65 -11.12
CA ALA A 82 13.47 0.93 -11.36
C ALA A 82 13.79 1.47 -12.77
N SER A 83 13.03 1.05 -13.78
CA SER A 83 13.24 1.44 -15.19
C SER A 83 12.03 2.14 -15.79
N ARG A 84 11.16 2.71 -14.96
CA ARG A 84 9.94 3.41 -15.44
C ARG A 84 10.18 4.91 -15.60
N PRO A 85 9.48 5.54 -16.56
CA PRO A 85 9.55 6.98 -16.71
C PRO A 85 8.91 7.70 -15.50
N PRO A 86 9.25 8.96 -15.23
CA PRO A 86 8.75 9.69 -14.06
C PRO A 86 7.22 9.83 -13.99
N ASN A 87 6.53 9.83 -15.13
CA ASN A 87 5.08 9.91 -15.22
C ASN A 87 4.38 8.54 -15.12
N GLU A 88 5.10 7.45 -14.83
CA GLU A 88 4.53 6.14 -14.54
C GLU A 88 4.74 5.76 -13.07
N LEU A 89 3.72 5.13 -12.48
CA LEU A 89 3.76 4.59 -11.13
C LEU A 89 3.20 3.18 -11.13
N ASP A 90 4.05 2.19 -10.89
CA ASP A 90 3.65 0.78 -10.89
C ASP A 90 3.49 0.22 -9.48
N LEU A 91 2.23 -0.13 -9.16
CA LEU A 91 1.76 -0.60 -7.86
C LEU A 91 1.29 -2.06 -7.92
N HIS A 92 1.51 -2.76 -9.03
CA HIS A 92 1.05 -4.14 -9.15
C HIS A 92 1.72 -5.03 -8.08
N GLY A 93 0.95 -5.98 -7.53
CA GLY A 93 1.46 -6.92 -6.52
C GLY A 93 1.66 -6.33 -5.12
N LEU A 94 1.43 -5.03 -4.92
CA LEU A 94 1.38 -4.41 -3.59
C LEU A 94 0.07 -4.73 -2.86
N LYS A 95 0.05 -4.60 -1.54
CA LYS A 95 -1.20 -4.60 -0.78
C LYS A 95 -1.97 -3.30 -1.06
N VAL A 96 -3.29 -3.34 -0.98
CA VAL A 96 -4.17 -2.19 -1.23
C VAL A 96 -3.75 -0.97 -0.40
N THR A 97 -3.45 -1.15 0.88
CA THR A 97 -3.04 -0.07 1.78
C THR A 97 -1.72 0.56 1.36
N GLU A 98 -0.74 -0.27 0.99
CA GLU A 98 0.56 0.18 0.50
C GLU A 98 0.42 0.99 -0.79
N ALA A 99 -0.40 0.50 -1.73
CA ALA A 99 -0.68 1.18 -2.99
C ALA A 99 -1.37 2.53 -2.78
N LEU A 100 -2.31 2.62 -1.84
CA LEU A 100 -2.99 3.88 -1.51
C LEU A 100 -2.03 4.91 -0.89
N ASP A 101 -1.17 4.49 0.04
CA ASP A 101 -0.19 5.39 0.66
C ASP A 101 0.78 5.96 -0.38
N ILE A 102 1.32 5.11 -1.26
CA ILE A 102 2.24 5.53 -2.32
C ILE A 102 1.52 6.44 -3.33
N THR A 103 0.28 6.08 -3.72
CA THR A 103 -0.53 6.92 -4.62
C THR A 103 -0.76 8.30 -4.04
N ARG A 104 -1.13 8.39 -2.75
CA ARG A 104 -1.36 9.67 -2.07
C ARG A 104 -0.13 10.56 -2.18
N ASP A 105 1.04 10.04 -1.85
CA ASP A 105 2.28 10.82 -1.84
C ASP A 105 2.69 11.23 -3.26
N ARG A 106 2.48 10.35 -4.26
CA ARG A 106 2.72 10.67 -5.67
C ARG A 106 1.75 11.72 -6.23
N LEU A 107 0.47 11.68 -5.85
CA LEU A 107 -0.54 12.68 -6.25
C LEU A 107 -0.23 14.05 -5.66
N ARG A 108 0.26 14.12 -4.42
CA ARG A 108 0.75 15.38 -3.84
C ARG A 108 1.87 15.99 -4.67
N GLN A 109 2.83 15.17 -5.10
CA GLN A 109 3.92 15.62 -5.98
C GLN A 109 3.38 16.05 -7.35
N PHE A 110 2.51 15.25 -7.95
CA PHE A 110 1.87 15.51 -9.24
C PHE A 110 1.19 16.90 -9.27
N VAL A 111 0.39 17.20 -8.25
CA VAL A 111 -0.29 18.51 -8.12
C VAL A 111 0.70 19.62 -7.84
N ARG A 112 1.61 19.44 -6.86
CA ARG A 112 2.59 20.47 -6.48
C ARG A 112 3.50 20.87 -7.63
N ASN A 113 3.89 19.91 -8.46
CA ASN A 113 4.81 20.10 -9.58
C ASN A 113 4.08 20.51 -10.87
N ASN A 114 2.75 20.59 -10.87
CA ASN A 114 1.91 20.86 -12.03
C ASN A 114 2.24 19.95 -13.23
N GLU A 115 2.36 18.66 -12.95
CA GLU A 115 2.70 17.64 -13.96
C GLU A 115 1.55 17.44 -14.97
N LYS A 116 1.90 17.11 -16.22
CA LYS A 116 0.95 17.06 -17.35
C LYS A 116 0.10 15.80 -17.40
N ASP A 117 0.62 14.69 -16.88
CA ASP A 117 -0.01 13.38 -16.89
C ASP A 117 0.66 12.44 -15.90
N LEU A 118 -0.09 11.45 -15.41
CA LEU A 118 0.43 10.37 -14.58
C LEU A 118 -0.32 9.08 -14.94
N ILE A 119 0.42 8.00 -15.16
CA ILE A 119 -0.12 6.67 -15.43
C ILE A 119 0.12 5.81 -14.19
N ILE A 120 -0.95 5.40 -13.51
CA ILE A 120 -0.87 4.50 -12.37
C ILE A 120 -1.21 3.08 -12.83
N ILE A 121 -0.24 2.18 -12.74
CA ILE A 121 -0.38 0.77 -13.11
C ILE A 121 -0.75 -0.01 -11.85
N VAL A 122 -1.98 -0.52 -11.81
CA VAL A 122 -2.55 -1.25 -10.67
C VAL A 122 -2.61 -2.77 -10.92
N GLY A 123 -2.27 -3.19 -12.14
CA GLY A 123 -2.39 -4.56 -12.62
C GLY A 123 -3.81 -4.92 -13.09
N LYS A 124 -3.92 -6.01 -13.85
CA LYS A 124 -5.20 -6.48 -14.42
C LYS A 124 -6.12 -7.12 -13.39
N GLY A 125 -5.56 -7.58 -12.27
CA GLY A 125 -6.33 -8.25 -11.20
C GLY A 125 -6.41 -9.77 -11.33
N ASN A 126 -5.78 -10.37 -12.33
CA ASN A 126 -5.87 -11.82 -12.60
C ASN A 126 -5.30 -12.73 -11.48
N ASN A 127 -4.45 -12.18 -10.60
CA ASN A 127 -3.77 -12.92 -9.53
C ASN A 127 -4.15 -12.46 -8.10
N SER A 128 -5.20 -11.66 -7.93
CA SER A 128 -5.64 -11.32 -6.58
C SER A 128 -6.27 -12.55 -5.90
N ALA A 129 -6.03 -12.71 -4.59
CA ALA A 129 -6.75 -13.71 -3.82
C ALA A 129 -8.27 -13.45 -3.98
N ASN A 130 -8.97 -14.41 -4.57
CA ASN A 130 -10.39 -14.39 -4.95
C ASN A 130 -10.77 -13.58 -6.22
N GLY A 131 -9.82 -13.19 -7.07
CA GLY A 131 -10.11 -12.53 -8.36
C GLY A 131 -10.67 -11.10 -8.25
N ILE A 132 -10.70 -10.51 -7.04
CA ILE A 132 -11.16 -9.14 -6.82
C ILE A 132 -9.97 -8.19 -6.97
N ALA A 133 -9.93 -7.42 -8.05
CA ALA A 133 -8.92 -6.38 -8.28
C ALA A 133 -9.14 -5.20 -7.31
N LYS A 134 -8.77 -5.32 -6.04
CA LYS A 134 -9.08 -4.32 -5.00
C LYS A 134 -8.31 -3.00 -5.15
N ILE A 135 -7.16 -3.00 -5.82
CA ILE A 135 -6.31 -1.80 -5.97
C ILE A 135 -6.96 -0.78 -6.92
N LYS A 136 -7.43 -1.22 -8.09
CA LYS A 136 -8.03 -0.34 -9.12
C LYS A 136 -9.15 0.56 -8.58
N PRO A 137 -10.21 0.02 -7.93
CA PRO A 137 -11.29 0.86 -7.41
C PRO A 137 -10.81 1.76 -6.26
N ALA A 138 -9.93 1.27 -5.39
CA ALA A 138 -9.41 2.06 -4.27
C ALA A 138 -8.56 3.25 -4.74
N VAL A 139 -7.65 3.04 -5.70
CA VAL A 139 -6.83 4.10 -6.30
C VAL A 139 -7.70 5.07 -7.10
N THR A 140 -8.67 4.59 -7.87
CA THR A 140 -9.59 5.46 -8.62
C THR A 140 -10.38 6.36 -7.68
N GLN A 141 -10.92 5.80 -6.59
CA GLN A 141 -11.61 6.57 -5.57
C GLN A 141 -10.69 7.62 -4.95
N LEU A 142 -9.46 7.25 -4.61
CA LEU A 142 -8.47 8.17 -4.05
C LEU A 142 -8.18 9.35 -5.00
N VAL A 143 -7.94 9.10 -6.28
CA VAL A 143 -7.68 10.16 -7.28
C VAL A 143 -8.89 11.10 -7.40
N ASN A 144 -10.11 10.54 -7.40
CA ASN A 144 -11.34 11.33 -7.44
C ASN A 144 -11.52 12.19 -6.17
N GLU A 145 -11.13 11.68 -4.99
CA GLU A 145 -11.13 12.44 -3.74
C GLU A 145 -10.15 13.64 -3.82
N PHE A 146 -9.06 13.53 -4.56
CA PHE A 146 -8.19 14.68 -4.87
C PHE A 146 -8.80 15.65 -5.89
N GLN A 147 -10.03 15.41 -6.39
CA GLN A 147 -10.66 16.19 -7.47
C GLN A 147 -9.77 16.25 -8.72
N ILE A 148 -9.06 15.17 -9.00
CA ILE A 148 -8.22 14.98 -10.18
C ILE A 148 -8.95 14.00 -11.08
N LYS A 149 -8.93 14.25 -12.40
CA LYS A 149 -9.63 13.38 -13.35
C LYS A 149 -8.86 12.07 -13.51
N ALA A 150 -9.52 10.96 -13.18
CA ALA A 150 -9.02 9.60 -13.39
C ALA A 150 -9.76 8.94 -14.56
N THR A 151 -9.00 8.42 -15.53
CA THR A 151 -9.52 7.62 -16.65
C THR A 151 -8.99 6.19 -16.53
N PRO A 152 -9.79 5.24 -16.02
CA PRO A 152 -9.40 3.83 -15.93
C PRO A 152 -9.17 3.20 -17.29
N ASN A 153 -8.33 2.16 -17.32
CA ASN A 153 -7.98 1.35 -18.50
C ASN A 153 -7.33 2.13 -19.65
N LYS A 154 -6.69 3.27 -19.35
CA LYS A 154 -5.87 4.04 -20.29
C LYS A 154 -4.42 4.08 -19.78
N PRO A 155 -3.41 3.79 -20.64
CA PRO A 155 -3.51 3.38 -22.04
C PRO A 155 -4.02 1.95 -22.25
N ASN A 156 -3.88 1.07 -21.25
CA ASN A 156 -4.24 -0.35 -21.33
C ASN A 156 -5.04 -0.78 -20.10
N GLU A 157 -5.64 -1.97 -20.16
CA GLU A 157 -6.30 -2.59 -19.01
C GLU A 157 -5.32 -2.76 -17.83
N GLY A 158 -5.75 -2.30 -16.65
CA GLY A 158 -4.92 -2.33 -15.44
C GLY A 158 -4.14 -1.05 -15.19
N CYS A 159 -4.34 -0.02 -16.03
CA CYS A 159 -3.83 1.33 -15.82
C CYS A 159 -4.95 2.29 -15.41
N ILE A 160 -4.57 3.40 -14.77
CA ILE A 160 -5.40 4.57 -14.50
C ILE A 160 -4.62 5.79 -14.99
N TYR A 161 -5.15 6.48 -15.99
CA TYR A 161 -4.57 7.71 -16.50
C TYR A 161 -5.10 8.90 -15.70
N VAL A 162 -4.21 9.74 -15.20
CA VAL A 162 -4.49 10.88 -14.33
C VAL A 162 -4.14 12.16 -15.07
N GLU A 163 -5.10 13.07 -15.16
CA GLU A 163 -4.95 14.37 -15.85
C GLU A 163 -4.85 15.51 -14.83
N PRO A 164 -4.05 16.56 -15.11
CA PRO A 164 -3.93 17.71 -14.24
C PRO A 164 -5.28 18.39 -14.05
N ARG A 165 -5.47 18.97 -12.88
CA ARG A 165 -6.62 19.83 -12.62
C ARG A 165 -6.53 21.06 -13.53
N PRO A 166 -7.64 21.53 -14.14
CA PRO A 166 -7.64 22.81 -14.84
C PRO A 166 -7.19 23.95 -13.91
N PRO A 167 -6.45 24.96 -14.42
CA PRO A 167 -5.74 25.97 -13.63
C PRO A 167 -6.63 26.99 -12.90
N THR A 168 -7.95 26.78 -12.86
CA THR A 168 -8.92 27.76 -12.36
C THR A 168 -8.95 27.91 -10.84
N GLU A 169 -8.25 27.09 -10.06
CA GLU A 169 -8.17 27.21 -8.60
C GLU A 169 -6.79 26.81 -8.06
N GLN A 170 -6.20 27.62 -7.17
CA GLN A 170 -5.04 27.21 -6.37
C GLN A 170 -5.43 26.04 -5.46
N ALA A 171 -4.69 24.94 -5.54
CA ALA A 171 -4.97 23.76 -4.74
C ALA A 171 -4.46 23.93 -3.30
N ASP A 172 -5.31 24.35 -2.37
CA ASP A 172 -5.07 24.10 -0.95
C ASP A 172 -5.25 22.59 -0.70
N LEU A 173 -4.14 21.92 -0.38
CA LEU A 173 -4.07 20.47 -0.13
C LEU A 173 -3.96 20.14 1.36
N SER A 174 -3.97 21.14 2.25
CA SER A 174 -3.84 20.96 3.70
C SER A 174 -4.98 20.12 4.29
N TRP A 175 -6.17 20.19 3.67
CA TRP A 175 -7.33 19.41 4.08
C TRP A 175 -7.15 17.89 3.90
N LEU A 176 -6.23 17.45 3.01
CA LEU A 176 -5.95 16.03 2.77
C LEU A 176 -5.31 15.36 3.99
N ASP A 177 -4.48 16.09 4.77
CA ASP A 177 -3.83 15.53 5.96
C ASP A 177 -4.86 15.13 7.03
N GLY A 178 -5.94 15.91 7.20
CA GLY A 178 -7.02 15.63 8.15
C GLY A 178 -8.12 14.70 7.62
N PHE A 179 -8.33 14.66 6.30
CA PHE A 179 -9.35 13.83 5.65
C PHE A 179 -8.89 12.36 5.52
N PHE A 180 -7.67 12.10 5.05
CA PHE A 180 -7.21 10.72 4.83
C PHE A 180 -6.99 9.93 6.10
N GLY A 181 -6.61 10.58 7.20
CA GLY A 181 -6.60 9.92 8.52
C GLY A 181 -7.97 9.34 8.87
N ARG A 182 -9.09 9.95 8.43
CA ARG A 182 -10.45 9.45 8.66
C ARG A 182 -10.92 8.46 7.58
N VAL A 183 -10.62 8.70 6.30
CA VAL A 183 -11.01 7.81 5.19
C VAL A 183 -10.27 6.49 5.24
N LEU A 184 -8.95 6.48 5.48
CA LEU A 184 -8.20 5.23 5.68
C LEU A 184 -8.83 4.44 6.82
N ARG A 185 -9.15 5.06 7.97
CA ARG A 185 -9.86 4.38 9.08
C ARG A 185 -11.21 3.77 8.67
N LYS A 186 -11.98 4.42 7.78
CA LYS A 186 -13.24 3.87 7.23
C LYS A 186 -13.00 2.75 6.21
N LEU A 187 -12.05 2.91 5.27
CA LEU A 187 -11.65 1.88 4.32
C LEU A 187 -11.09 0.63 5.02
N PHE A 188 -10.32 0.83 6.10
CA PHE A 188 -9.82 -0.24 6.98
C PHE A 188 -10.95 -0.99 7.70
N ARG A 189 -12.07 -0.33 8.04
CA ARG A 189 -13.27 -1.01 8.58
C ARG A 189 -13.97 -1.84 7.52
N PHE A 190 -14.00 -1.39 6.27
CA PHE A 190 -14.64 -2.09 5.16
C PHE A 190 -13.82 -3.28 4.65
N LEU A 191 -12.49 -3.20 4.70
CA LEU A 191 -11.58 -4.28 4.27
C LEU A 191 -11.32 -5.37 5.33
N ARG A 192 -11.79 -5.18 6.57
CA ARG A 192 -11.74 -6.18 7.68
C ARG A 192 -13.07 -6.89 7.93
N SER A 193 -14.11 -6.59 7.15
CA SER A 193 -15.41 -7.28 7.19
C SER A 193 -15.54 -8.35 6.12
#